data_AF-A0A839EEC5-F1
#
_entry.id   AF-A0A839EEC5-F1
#
_cell.length_a   1.000
_cell.length_b   1.000
_cell.length_c   1.000
_cell.angle_alpha   90.00
_cell.angle_beta   90.00
_cell.angle_gamma   90.00
#
_symmetry.space_group_name_H-M   'P 1'
#
loop_
_entity.id
_entity.type
_entity.pdbx_description
1 polymer ?
#
loop_
_entity_poly.entity_id
_entity_poly.type
_entity_poly.pdbx_seq_one_letter_code
_entity_poly.pdbx_strand_id
1 'polypeptide(L)'
;MRSDTAYGPSVMAYYALFTSLSVQPYYSTTVGYGFKTRYVGPGKSLISEAWSYGKQLPFTKGLSTRIPCYFQPCVPTREDTGMVSMDEADFAAAASKGFEFELAGKAGKIVGSIPAHAFRRVLDLKSGMKLPSATPNCAALAKPGKPAKEEEKAEDDE
;
A
#
# COMPACT_ATOMS: atom_id res chain seq x y z
N MET A 1 -8.27 9.55 13.98
CA MET A 1 -8.60 10.01 12.60
C MET A 1 -9.21 8.84 11.85
N ARG A 2 -10.37 9.00 11.19
CA ARG A 2 -10.95 7.96 10.34
C ARG A 2 -10.14 7.89 9.05
N SER A 3 -9.61 6.72 8.71
CA SER A 3 -8.88 6.49 7.46
C SER A 3 -9.87 6.06 6.37
N ASP A 4 -10.16 6.97 5.44
CA ASP A 4 -10.94 6.62 4.25
C ASP A 4 -10.08 5.77 3.33
N THR A 5 -10.62 4.61 2.95
CA THR A 5 -9.91 3.63 2.11
C THR A 5 -10.81 3.19 0.96
N ALA A 6 -10.35 3.39 -0.27
CA ALA A 6 -10.97 2.90 -1.48
C ALA A 6 -10.46 1.49 -1.75
N TYR A 7 -11.37 0.54 -1.94
CA TYR A 7 -11.02 -0.83 -2.30
C TYR A 7 -11.49 -1.14 -3.70
N GLY A 8 -10.58 -1.73 -4.49
CA GLY A 8 -10.91 -2.30 -5.79
C GLY A 8 -11.60 -3.66 -5.63
N PRO A 9 -12.01 -4.27 -6.75
CA PRO A 9 -12.47 -5.65 -6.73
C PRO A 9 -11.34 -6.58 -6.26
N SER A 10 -11.71 -7.61 -5.49
CA SER A 10 -10.80 -8.72 -5.20
C SER A 10 -10.70 -9.60 -6.43
N VAL A 11 -9.47 -9.90 -6.86
CA VAL A 11 -9.18 -10.70 -8.05
C VAL A 11 -8.38 -11.94 -7.65
N MET A 12 -8.57 -13.04 -8.38
CA MET A 12 -7.73 -14.22 -8.23
C MET A 12 -6.44 -14.01 -9.04
N ALA A 13 -5.32 -13.76 -8.35
CA ALA A 13 -4.04 -13.52 -8.99
C ALA A 13 -3.26 -14.81 -9.29
N TYR A 14 -3.54 -15.87 -8.55
CA TYR A 14 -2.97 -17.20 -8.77
C TYR A 14 -3.94 -18.28 -8.25
N TYR A 15 -4.02 -19.42 -8.94
CA TYR A 15 -4.83 -20.55 -8.53
C TYR A 15 -4.19 -21.88 -8.96
N ALA A 16 -4.16 -22.85 -8.07
CA ALA A 16 -3.83 -24.24 -8.31
C ALA A 16 -4.64 -25.16 -7.38
N LEU A 17 -4.52 -26.48 -7.54
CA LEU A 17 -5.41 -27.49 -6.94
C LEU A 17 -5.68 -27.34 -5.44
N PHE A 18 -4.72 -26.84 -4.65
CA PHE A 18 -4.87 -26.59 -3.21
C PHE A 18 -4.38 -25.21 -2.77
N THR A 19 -4.02 -24.33 -3.71
CA THR A 19 -3.44 -23.04 -3.42
C THR A 19 -4.13 -21.95 -4.20
N SER A 20 -4.42 -20.84 -3.55
CA SER A 20 -4.99 -19.68 -4.20
C SER A 20 -4.41 -18.41 -3.61
N LEU A 21 -4.24 -17.40 -4.47
CA LEU A 21 -3.84 -16.07 -4.06
C LEU A 21 -4.88 -15.10 -4.60
N SER A 22 -5.69 -14.58 -3.70
CA SER A 22 -6.56 -13.45 -3.99
C SER A 22 -5.85 -12.14 -3.65
N VAL A 23 -6.10 -11.12 -4.45
CA VAL A 23 -5.46 -9.81 -4.32
C VAL A 23 -6.49 -8.71 -4.47
N GLN A 24 -6.40 -7.68 -3.64
CA GLN A 24 -7.33 -6.55 -3.68
C GLN A 24 -6.56 -5.23 -3.66
N PRO A 25 -6.49 -4.51 -4.79
CA PRO A 25 -5.93 -3.16 -4.84
C PRO A 25 -6.68 -2.21 -3.92
N TYR A 26 -5.96 -1.24 -3.34
CA TYR A 26 -6.54 -0.21 -2.49
C TYR A 26 -5.80 1.12 -2.59
N TYR A 27 -6.49 2.17 -2.15
CA TYR A 27 -5.92 3.47 -1.82
C TYR A 27 -6.42 3.87 -0.43
N SER A 28 -5.54 4.29 0.45
CA SER A 28 -5.86 4.78 1.79
C SER A 28 -5.25 6.16 1.98
N THR A 29 -5.98 7.08 2.61
CA THR A 29 -5.46 8.42 2.93
C THR A 29 -4.30 8.39 3.93
N THR A 30 -4.14 7.30 4.70
CA THR A 30 -3.06 7.16 5.69
C THR A 30 -1.91 6.27 5.24
N VAL A 31 -2.20 5.22 4.46
CA VAL A 31 -1.19 4.21 4.05
C VAL A 31 -0.73 4.40 2.60
N GLY A 32 -1.47 5.18 1.80
CA GLY A 32 -1.19 5.38 0.38
C GLY A 32 -1.74 4.25 -0.49
N TYR A 33 -1.02 3.93 -1.56
CA TYR A 33 -1.42 2.96 -2.57
C TYR A 33 -0.84 1.58 -2.29
N GLY A 34 -1.56 0.55 -2.71
CA GLY A 34 -1.06 -0.82 -2.59
C GLY A 34 -2.10 -1.86 -2.93
N PHE A 35 -1.80 -3.11 -2.57
CA PHE A 35 -2.77 -4.19 -2.65
C PHE A 35 -2.65 -5.14 -1.47
N LYS A 36 -3.78 -5.65 -1.02
CA LYS A 36 -3.86 -6.72 -0.02
C LYS A 36 -3.71 -8.05 -0.70
N THR A 37 -2.96 -8.94 -0.09
CA THR A 37 -2.82 -10.33 -0.53
C THR A 37 -3.52 -11.24 0.47
N ARG A 38 -4.27 -12.21 -0.01
CA ARG A 38 -4.82 -13.31 0.79
C ARG A 38 -4.48 -14.62 0.10
N TYR A 39 -3.48 -15.28 0.64
CA TYR A 39 -3.03 -16.59 0.24
C TYR A 39 -3.77 -17.65 1.05
N VAL A 40 -4.26 -18.68 0.38
CA VAL A 40 -4.83 -19.87 0.99
C VAL A 40 -4.10 -21.08 0.42
N GLY A 41 -3.54 -21.93 1.28
CA GLY A 41 -2.76 -23.07 0.83
C GLY A 41 -2.45 -24.11 1.90
N PRO A 42 -1.84 -25.24 1.53
CA PRO A 42 -1.42 -26.25 2.49
C PRO A 42 -0.25 -25.70 3.31
N GLY A 43 -0.41 -25.66 4.64
CA GLY A 43 0.63 -25.15 5.53
C GLY A 43 0.85 -23.63 5.47
N LYS A 44 1.92 -23.15 6.12
CA LYS A 44 2.28 -21.72 6.15
C LYS A 44 3.01 -21.35 4.85
N SER A 45 2.60 -20.27 4.20
CA SER A 45 3.28 -19.74 3.00
C SER A 45 4.70 -19.25 3.29
N LEU A 46 4.96 -18.80 4.52
CA LEU A 46 6.22 -18.18 4.94
C LEU A 46 6.66 -17.03 4.02
N ILE A 47 5.72 -16.36 3.34
CA ILE A 47 5.98 -15.21 2.48
C ILE A 47 6.61 -14.10 3.30
N SER A 48 7.68 -13.51 2.78
CA SER A 48 8.42 -12.41 3.40
C SER A 48 8.73 -11.28 2.46
N GLU A 49 8.63 -11.50 1.15
CA GLU A 49 9.06 -10.52 0.16
C GLU A 49 8.03 -10.42 -0.96
N ALA A 50 7.95 -9.23 -1.55
CA ALA A 50 7.21 -8.97 -2.77
C ALA A 50 8.14 -8.33 -3.79
N TRP A 51 8.03 -8.75 -5.04
CA TRP A 51 8.90 -8.33 -6.14
C TRP A 51 8.07 -8.06 -7.39
N SER A 52 8.52 -7.13 -8.23
CA SER A 52 7.97 -6.91 -9.57
C SER A 52 9.07 -6.42 -10.49
N TYR A 53 9.26 -7.06 -11.65
CA TYR A 53 10.29 -6.71 -12.64
C TYR A 53 11.70 -6.46 -12.06
N GLY A 54 12.10 -7.24 -11.04
CA GLY A 54 13.41 -7.10 -10.37
C GLY A 54 13.49 -6.02 -9.29
N LYS A 55 12.42 -5.22 -9.08
CA LYS A 55 12.29 -4.27 -7.96
C LYS A 55 11.62 -4.95 -6.78
N GLN A 56 12.24 -4.89 -5.59
CA GLN A 56 11.59 -5.32 -4.35
C GLN A 56 10.59 -4.25 -3.90
N LEU A 57 9.38 -4.70 -3.55
CA LEU A 57 8.31 -3.85 -3.07
C LEU A 57 8.19 -3.96 -1.55
N PRO A 58 7.79 -2.88 -0.84
CA PRO A 58 7.54 -2.96 0.59
C PRO A 58 6.40 -3.94 0.87
N PHE A 59 6.71 -5.03 1.59
CA PHE A 59 5.75 -6.05 1.97
C PHE A 59 5.56 -6.08 3.48
N THR A 60 4.31 -6.00 3.92
CA THR A 60 3.91 -6.15 5.32
C THR A 60 3.14 -7.44 5.50
N LYS A 61 3.64 -8.32 6.39
CA LYS A 61 2.93 -9.54 6.77
C LYS A 61 1.69 -9.21 7.56
N GLY A 62 0.58 -9.87 7.24
CA GLY A 62 -0.65 -9.83 7.99
C GLY A 62 -0.79 -11.02 8.93
N LEU A 63 -2.03 -11.43 9.13
CA LEU A 63 -2.42 -12.56 9.97
C LEU A 63 -2.20 -13.90 9.25
N SER A 64 -1.88 -14.94 10.04
CA SER A 64 -1.79 -16.32 9.59
C SER A 64 -2.70 -17.22 10.43
N THR A 65 -3.81 -17.68 9.84
CA THR A 65 -4.82 -18.49 10.53
C THR A 65 -4.91 -19.89 9.93
N ARG A 66 -5.30 -20.87 10.73
CA ARG A 66 -5.66 -22.21 10.23
C ARG A 66 -7.13 -22.15 9.80
N ILE A 67 -7.42 -22.65 8.60
CA ILE A 67 -8.81 -22.79 8.15
C ILE A 67 -9.32 -24.13 8.68
N PRO A 68 -10.40 -24.16 9.48
CA PRO A 68 -11.01 -25.41 9.88
C PRO A 68 -11.61 -26.08 8.65
N CYS A 69 -11.33 -27.36 8.46
CA CYS A 69 -11.86 -28.13 7.37
C CYS A 69 -12.67 -29.29 7.95
N TYR A 70 -13.94 -29.33 7.53
CA TYR A 70 -14.99 -30.13 8.16
C TYR A 70 -15.32 -31.42 7.39
N PHE A 71 -14.65 -31.65 6.24
CA PHE A 71 -14.86 -32.83 5.38
C PHE A 71 -13.54 -33.62 5.25
N GLN A 72 -13.62 -34.95 5.33
CA GLN A 72 -12.49 -35.87 5.22
C GLN A 72 -12.40 -36.49 3.81
N PRO A 73 -11.20 -36.68 3.23
CA PRO A 73 -9.87 -36.39 3.80
C PRO A 73 -9.58 -34.88 3.85
N CYS A 74 -9.08 -34.42 5.00
CA CYS A 74 -8.84 -33.00 5.22
C CYS A 74 -7.35 -32.66 5.07
N VAL A 75 -7.01 -31.81 4.10
CA VAL A 75 -5.67 -31.24 3.98
C VAL A 75 -5.57 -30.00 4.88
N PRO A 76 -4.58 -29.92 5.80
CA PRO A 76 -4.42 -28.75 6.67
C PRO A 76 -4.13 -27.47 5.88
N THR A 77 -5.15 -26.64 5.70
CA THR A 77 -5.07 -25.37 4.97
C THR A 77 -4.87 -24.21 5.93
N ARG A 78 -4.04 -23.24 5.52
CA ARG A 78 -3.92 -21.95 6.20
C ARG A 78 -4.28 -20.82 5.28
N GLU A 79 -4.72 -19.74 5.91
CA GLU A 79 -4.87 -18.45 5.29
C GLU A 79 -3.78 -17.52 5.82
N ASP A 80 -3.02 -16.94 4.90
CA ASP A 80 -2.01 -15.92 5.19
C ASP A 80 -2.38 -14.64 4.46
N THR A 81 -2.43 -13.53 5.20
CA THR A 81 -2.70 -12.21 4.65
C THR A 81 -1.43 -11.36 4.61
N GLY A 82 -1.43 -10.34 3.77
CA GLY A 82 -0.32 -9.42 3.64
C GLY A 82 -0.74 -8.17 2.88
N MET A 83 0.15 -7.18 2.82
CA MET A 83 -0.04 -5.95 2.07
C MET A 83 1.24 -5.60 1.36
N VAL A 84 1.12 -5.20 0.10
CA VAL A 84 2.21 -4.64 -0.69
C VAL A 84 1.91 -3.16 -0.90
N SER A 85 2.83 -2.30 -0.47
CA SER A 85 2.72 -0.86 -0.73
C SER A 85 3.32 -0.53 -2.09
N MET A 86 2.72 0.45 -2.76
CA MET A 86 3.15 0.92 -4.08
C MET A 86 3.20 2.44 -4.12
N ASP A 87 4.07 2.97 -4.97
CA ASP A 87 4.09 4.39 -5.30
C ASP A 87 2.91 4.74 -6.21
N GLU A 88 2.46 6.00 -6.18
CA GLU A 88 1.33 6.46 -7.01
C GLU A 88 1.59 6.27 -8.51
N ALA A 89 2.82 6.54 -8.97
CA ALA A 89 3.20 6.36 -10.36
C ALA A 89 3.12 4.90 -10.81
N ASP A 90 3.64 3.98 -9.99
CA ASP A 90 3.59 2.53 -10.24
C ASP A 90 2.14 2.04 -10.24
N PHE A 91 1.31 2.54 -9.32
CA PHE A 91 -0.12 2.19 -9.25
C PHE A 91 -0.90 2.70 -10.47
N ALA A 92 -0.62 3.92 -10.95
CA ALA A 92 -1.23 4.47 -12.16
C ALA A 92 -0.78 3.72 -13.43
N ALA A 93 0.49 3.31 -13.49
CA ALA A 93 1.00 2.45 -14.56
C ALA A 93 0.31 1.08 -14.55
N ALA A 94 0.14 0.49 -13.36
CA ALA A 94 -0.61 -0.75 -13.15
C ALA A 94 -2.09 -0.63 -13.56
N ALA A 95 -2.71 0.53 -13.33
CA ALA A 95 -4.05 0.83 -13.83
C ALA A 95 -4.13 0.87 -15.36
N SER A 96 -3.03 1.12 -16.05
CA SER A 96 -3.02 1.14 -17.52
C SER A 96 -2.78 -0.25 -18.11
N LYS A 97 -1.81 -1.00 -17.58
CA LYS A 97 -1.26 -2.22 -18.20
C LYS A 97 -1.53 -3.51 -17.42
N GLY A 98 -2.02 -3.41 -16.19
CA GLY A 98 -2.01 -4.52 -15.24
C GLY A 98 -0.68 -4.58 -14.47
N PHE A 99 -0.58 -5.54 -13.57
CA PHE A 99 0.58 -5.67 -12.70
C PHE A 99 0.93 -7.14 -12.48
N GLU A 100 2.17 -7.50 -12.78
CA GLU A 100 2.74 -8.81 -12.46
C GLU A 100 3.68 -8.68 -11.29
N PHE A 101 3.62 -9.65 -10.38
CA PHE A 101 4.40 -9.64 -9.16
C PHE A 101 4.76 -11.06 -8.72
N GLU A 102 5.80 -11.16 -7.93
CA GLU A 102 6.23 -12.40 -7.28
C GLU A 102 6.18 -12.20 -5.76
N LEU A 103 5.53 -13.11 -5.04
CA LEU A 103 5.64 -13.23 -3.59
C LEU A 103 6.60 -14.35 -3.28
N ALA A 104 7.67 -14.04 -2.55
CA ALA A 104 8.71 -14.99 -2.20
C ALA A 104 8.78 -15.22 -0.69
N GLY A 105 9.08 -16.46 -0.31
CA GLY A 105 9.22 -16.89 1.07
C GLY A 105 9.99 -18.20 1.18
N LYS A 106 10.17 -18.67 2.41
CA LYS A 106 10.92 -19.92 2.66
C LYS A 106 10.26 -21.16 2.04
N ALA A 107 8.95 -21.13 1.83
CA ALA A 107 8.22 -22.24 1.23
C ALA A 107 8.23 -22.23 -0.32
N GLY A 108 8.80 -21.18 -0.93
CA GLY A 108 8.85 -21.02 -2.38
C GLY A 108 8.37 -19.65 -2.83
N LYS A 109 8.04 -19.57 -4.12
CA LYS A 109 7.61 -18.34 -4.78
C LYS A 109 6.29 -18.52 -5.51
N ILE A 110 5.48 -17.46 -5.54
CA ILE A 110 4.19 -17.42 -6.22
C ILE A 110 4.20 -16.22 -7.14
N VAL A 111 4.05 -16.46 -8.44
CA VAL A 111 3.90 -15.41 -9.43
C VAL A 111 2.42 -15.16 -9.63
N GLY A 112 1.99 -13.92 -9.44
CA GLY A 112 0.61 -13.50 -9.58
C GLY A 112 0.46 -12.34 -10.55
N SER A 113 -0.74 -12.19 -11.10
CA SER A 113 -1.09 -11.08 -11.97
C SER A 113 -2.38 -10.39 -11.51
N ILE A 114 -2.40 -9.07 -11.54
CA ILE A 114 -3.57 -8.24 -11.22
C ILE A 114 -3.98 -7.50 -12.51
N PRO A 115 -5.23 -7.63 -12.96
CA PRO A 115 -5.67 -7.00 -14.18
C PRO A 115 -5.83 -5.48 -13.99
N ALA A 116 -5.56 -4.72 -15.06
CA ALA A 116 -5.58 -3.26 -15.07
C ALA A 116 -6.87 -2.65 -14.50
N HIS A 117 -8.02 -3.25 -14.82
CA HIS A 117 -9.33 -2.75 -14.40
C HIS A 117 -9.50 -2.73 -12.87
N ALA A 118 -8.83 -3.62 -12.13
CA ALA A 118 -8.93 -3.68 -10.68
C ALA A 118 -8.29 -2.44 -10.03
N PHE A 119 -7.16 -1.98 -10.56
CA PHE A 119 -6.52 -0.73 -10.15
C PHE A 119 -7.31 0.50 -10.62
N ARG A 120 -7.84 0.49 -11.85
CA ARG A 120 -8.67 1.61 -12.35
C ARG A 120 -9.85 1.90 -11.44
N ARG A 121 -10.53 0.85 -10.94
CA ARG A 121 -11.64 1.05 -10.02
C ARG A 121 -11.28 1.72 -8.71
N VAL A 122 -10.06 1.50 -8.21
CA VAL A 122 -9.58 2.24 -7.03
C VAL A 122 -9.42 3.72 -7.34
N LEU A 123 -8.86 4.05 -8.52
CA LEU A 123 -8.67 5.44 -8.93
C LEU A 123 -10.01 6.15 -9.16
N ASP A 124 -10.98 5.48 -9.78
CA ASP A 124 -12.34 5.98 -9.95
C ASP A 124 -12.98 6.28 -8.58
N LEU A 125 -12.87 5.36 -7.62
CA LEU A 125 -13.40 5.54 -6.27
C LEU A 125 -12.68 6.65 -5.50
N LYS A 126 -11.35 6.75 -5.64
CA LYS A 126 -10.56 7.84 -5.03
C LYS A 126 -11.04 9.21 -5.52
N SER A 127 -11.37 9.35 -6.80
CA SER A 127 -11.86 10.63 -7.36
C SER A 127 -13.19 11.08 -6.73
N GLY A 128 -14.01 10.14 -6.26
CA GLY A 128 -15.25 10.42 -5.54
C GLY A 128 -15.05 10.67 -4.03
N MET A 129 -13.86 10.45 -3.49
CA MET A 129 -13.56 10.75 -2.09
C MET A 129 -13.30 12.25 -1.94
N LYS A 130 -14.01 12.89 -1.00
CA LYS A 130 -13.67 14.24 -0.53
C LYS A 130 -12.34 14.16 0.21
N LEU A 131 -11.24 14.19 -0.52
CA LEU A 131 -9.92 14.38 0.05
C LEU A 131 -9.97 15.69 0.84
N PRO A 132 -9.55 15.71 2.13
CA PRO A 132 -9.36 16.97 2.82
C PRO A 132 -8.40 17.79 1.97
N SER A 133 -8.87 18.91 1.44
CA SER A 133 -8.07 19.77 0.56
C SER A 133 -6.82 20.11 1.35
N ALA A 134 -5.65 19.72 0.85
CA ALA A 134 -4.39 20.19 1.41
C ALA A 134 -4.42 21.71 1.29
N THR A 135 -4.68 22.38 2.41
CA THR A 135 -4.62 23.83 2.50
C THR A 135 -3.19 24.20 2.10
N PRO A 136 -2.99 24.96 1.02
CA PRO A 136 -1.65 25.43 0.70
C PRO A 136 -1.29 26.43 1.80
N ASN A 137 -0.40 26.04 2.71
CA ASN A 137 0.33 27.00 3.53
C ASN A 137 1.27 27.77 2.59
N CYS A 138 0.71 28.70 1.83
CA CYS A 138 1.44 29.86 1.33
C CYS A 138 1.70 30.77 2.54
N ALA A 139 2.65 30.38 3.39
CA ALA A 139 3.28 31.33 4.28
C ALA A 139 4.22 32.17 3.42
N ALA A 140 3.79 33.42 3.24
CA ALA A 140 4.44 34.45 2.45
C ALA A 140 5.94 34.53 2.72
N LEU A 141 6.68 34.70 1.62
CA LEU A 141 8.06 35.17 1.55
C LEU A 141 8.23 36.40 2.47
N ALA A 142 8.85 36.20 3.64
CA ALA A 142 9.28 37.30 4.49
C ALA A 142 10.47 37.99 3.80
N LYS A 143 10.31 39.29 3.51
CA LYS A 143 11.35 40.15 2.95
C LYS A 143 12.57 40.21 3.90
N PRO A 144 13.80 40.32 3.39
CA PRO A 144 14.99 40.44 4.23
C PRO A 144 15.05 41.85 4.84
N GLY A 145 15.02 41.92 6.17
CA GLY A 145 15.31 43.14 6.94
C GLY A 145 16.80 43.46 6.90
N LYS A 146 17.10 44.70 6.50
CA LYS A 146 18.42 45.33 6.43
C LYS A 146 18.96 45.61 7.86
N PRO A 147 20.26 45.47 8.16
CA PRO A 147 20.81 45.80 9.48
C PRO A 147 21.23 47.28 9.52
N ALA A 148 20.79 48.00 10.54
CA ALA A 148 21.28 49.31 10.98
C ALA A 148 20.73 49.54 12.39
N LYS A 149 21.43 50.04 13.39
CA LYS A 149 22.83 50.41 13.64
C LYS A 149 22.80 50.70 15.15
N GLU A 150 23.75 50.17 15.93
CA GLU A 150 23.97 50.59 17.32
C GLU A 150 24.16 52.11 17.36
N GLU A 151 23.40 52.78 18.22
CA GLU A 151 23.75 54.11 18.72
C GLU A 151 23.35 54.17 20.21
N GLU A 152 24.38 53.92 21.01
CA GLU A 152 24.53 54.19 22.43
C GLU A 152 24.42 55.71 22.66
N LYS A 153 23.59 56.15 23.61
CA LYS A 153 23.67 57.50 24.16
C LYS A 153 23.46 57.46 25.67
N ALA A 154 24.54 57.82 26.36
CA ALA A 154 24.62 58.15 27.78
C ALA A 154 24.07 59.56 28.05
N GLU A 155 23.54 59.77 29.26
CA GLU A 155 23.27 61.03 30.00
C GLU A 155 22.60 60.56 31.32
N ASP A 156 23.30 60.33 32.43
CA ASP A 156 23.88 61.24 33.44
C ASP A 156 22.94 62.31 34.05
N ASP A 157 22.84 62.21 35.39
CA ASP A 157 22.48 63.16 36.47
C ASP A 157 21.30 64.15 36.34
N GLU A 158 20.31 64.00 37.25
CA GLU A 158 20.09 64.94 38.38
C GLU A 158 19.31 64.26 39.54
#